data_AF-A0A0G4LYQ3-F1
#
_entry.id   AF-A0A0G4LYQ3-F1
#
_cell.length_a   1.000
_cell.length_b   1.000
_cell.length_c   1.000
_cell.angle_alpha   90.00
_cell.angle_beta   90.00
_cell.angle_gamma   90.00
#
_symmetry.space_group_name_H-M   'P 1'
#
loop_
_entity.id
_entity.type
_entity.pdbx_description
1 polymer ?
#
loop_
_entity_poly.entity_id
_entity_poly.type
_entity_poly.pdbx_seq_one_letter_code
_entity_poly.pdbx_strand_id
1 'polypeptide(L)'
;MAAQAAPNDRTPLLDDTERRENINDDSESNSDNGHSPSSGGSNRLREVLLFVWALLATAAVIVLAEVGDGPLGRVVDLMLGGGRCHFLPNGTADSCRLDETDVVKIAQEQYNWTYASDRAGFDALKLGENVQLPALGLFAHYNVPFEIDRRNLDHIYPSLTEMTHTALRALEKETEHSVHGFFLMIEGSRIDHAGHINDPAAQVHEVLQYDAAFQAVLDFIEKSETETILVATSDHETGGLGTALQEPGHLPVYNWFPRALAKANASSEFLSLQLAKHIAENPGEHKGKLRSWVNETLIYGGLGITDVHPEELDALVEAPLAAITTFAAIISLRAHVGWSTHGHTAVDVNIYSSGGRDTEKIRGNVENTDVGKFLRDWLDLDVAPITEELKSKLGKVNRNDLAAMDAVSGRPAEAAAAGEVPQHWMEQHMREVAAI
;
A
#
# COMPACT_ATOMS: atom_id res chain seq x y z
N MET A 1 -46.71 -17.26 -28.20
CA MET A 1 -47.17 -17.04 -26.81
C MET A 1 -45.99 -16.51 -26.03
N ALA A 2 -45.92 -15.18 -25.90
CA ALA A 2 -44.92 -14.47 -25.13
C ALA A 2 -45.57 -14.10 -23.79
N ALA A 3 -44.87 -14.35 -22.68
CA ALA A 3 -45.26 -13.85 -21.36
C ALA A 3 -44.31 -12.69 -21.02
N GLN A 4 -44.91 -11.52 -20.84
CA GLN A 4 -44.27 -10.26 -20.46
C GLN A 4 -43.84 -10.31 -18.99
N ALA A 5 -42.60 -9.90 -18.72
CA ALA A 5 -42.16 -9.50 -17.39
C ALA A 5 -42.43 -7.98 -17.24
N ALA A 6 -43.01 -7.60 -16.10
CA ALA A 6 -43.37 -6.22 -15.77
C ALA A 6 -42.13 -5.37 -15.44
N PRO A 7 -42.14 -4.06 -15.71
CA PRO A 7 -41.07 -3.14 -15.33
C PRO A 7 -41.17 -2.77 -13.86
N ASN A 8 -40.06 -2.83 -13.13
CA ASN A 8 -39.97 -2.31 -11.76
C ASN A 8 -39.39 -0.89 -11.77
N ASP A 9 -40.03 -0.02 -11.00
CA ASP A 9 -39.89 1.44 -11.00
C ASP A 9 -38.47 1.92 -10.72
N ARG A 10 -38.01 2.88 -11.53
CA ARG A 10 -36.81 3.69 -11.27
C ARG A 10 -37.19 4.79 -10.29
N THR A 11 -36.47 4.86 -9.17
CA THR A 11 -36.48 6.02 -8.27
C THR A 11 -35.98 7.26 -9.03
N PRO A 12 -36.65 8.42 -8.94
CA PRO A 12 -36.22 9.64 -9.61
C PRO A 12 -34.92 10.19 -9.01
N LEU A 13 -34.04 10.73 -9.85
CA LEU A 13 -32.98 11.64 -9.44
C LEU A 13 -33.59 12.73 -8.55
N LEU A 14 -33.02 12.92 -7.36
CA LEU A 14 -33.46 13.93 -6.42
C LEU A 14 -33.27 15.34 -7.02
N ASP A 15 -34.38 16.06 -6.90
CA ASP A 15 -34.64 17.44 -7.25
C ASP A 15 -33.85 18.38 -6.33
N ASP A 16 -33.06 19.26 -6.93
CA ASP A 16 -32.07 20.12 -6.27
C ASP A 16 -32.71 21.48 -5.89
N THR A 17 -33.85 21.42 -5.19
CA THR A 17 -34.57 22.60 -4.72
C THR A 17 -34.86 22.52 -3.23
N GLU A 18 -33.83 22.45 -2.40
CA GLU A 18 -33.87 22.89 -0.98
C GLU A 18 -32.45 22.96 -0.39
N ARG A 19 -31.55 23.71 -1.03
CA ARG A 19 -30.27 24.12 -0.42
C ARG A 19 -29.84 25.52 -0.84
N ARG A 20 -30.78 26.46 -0.73
CA ARG A 20 -30.52 27.89 -0.74
C ARG A 20 -31.25 28.52 0.42
N GLU A 21 -30.65 28.45 1.59
CA GLU A 21 -30.83 29.42 2.67
C GLU A 21 -29.76 29.14 3.73
N ASN A 22 -29.13 30.21 4.23
CA ASN A 22 -28.00 30.27 5.16
C ASN A 22 -26.58 30.23 4.56
N ILE A 23 -26.28 31.23 3.72
CA ILE A 23 -24.95 31.88 3.76
C ILE A 23 -25.23 33.34 4.09
N ASN A 24 -25.01 33.74 5.35
CA ASN A 24 -25.00 35.15 5.72
C ASN A 24 -23.61 35.72 5.42
N ASP A 25 -23.64 36.75 4.58
CA ASP A 25 -22.63 37.78 4.40
C ASP A 25 -22.15 38.35 5.75
N ASP A 26 -20.84 38.48 5.88
CA ASP A 26 -20.23 39.61 6.58
C ASP A 26 -19.04 40.09 5.73
N SER A 27 -19.37 40.89 4.73
CA SER A 27 -18.41 41.70 3.97
C SER A 27 -18.20 43.03 4.69
N GLU A 28 -17.05 43.23 5.32
CA GLU A 28 -16.52 44.57 5.57
C GLU A 28 -15.22 44.77 4.81
N SER A 29 -15.31 45.67 3.84
CA SER A 29 -14.23 46.23 3.04
C SER A 29 -13.25 47.01 3.91
N ASN A 30 -11.94 46.80 3.70
CA ASN A 30 -10.99 47.90 3.84
C ASN A 30 -9.85 47.80 2.83
N SER A 31 -9.50 48.99 2.35
CA SER A 31 -8.69 49.34 1.19
C SER A 31 -7.22 48.90 1.23
N ASP A 32 -6.76 48.46 0.06
CA ASP A 32 -5.56 48.88 -0.67
C ASP A 32 -4.33 49.36 0.15
N ASN A 33 -3.26 48.58 0.11
CA ASN A 33 -1.88 49.07 0.07
C ASN A 33 -0.96 47.99 -0.51
N GLY A 34 -0.40 48.29 -1.68
CA GLY A 34 0.41 47.36 -2.46
C GLY A 34 1.68 46.89 -1.75
N HIS A 35 2.04 45.63 -2.00
CA HIS A 35 3.37 45.06 -1.79
C HIS A 35 3.72 44.13 -2.97
N SER A 36 4.93 44.32 -3.50
CA SER A 36 5.55 43.57 -4.59
C SER A 36 5.67 42.06 -4.30
N PRO A 37 5.78 41.18 -5.33
CA PRO A 37 5.82 39.74 -5.12
C PRO A 37 7.20 39.29 -4.59
N SER A 38 7.25 38.76 -3.37
CA SER A 38 8.45 38.11 -2.82
C SER A 38 8.29 36.58 -2.79
N SER A 39 9.17 35.91 -3.53
CA SER A 39 9.75 34.57 -3.26
C SER A 39 8.80 33.43 -2.81
N GLY A 40 8.19 32.73 -3.77
CA GLY A 40 7.42 31.49 -3.56
C GLY A 40 8.24 30.19 -3.41
N GLY A 41 9.49 30.26 -2.93
CA GLY A 41 10.40 29.11 -2.87
C GLY A 41 10.44 28.36 -1.53
N SER A 42 10.27 29.03 -0.39
CA SER A 42 10.52 28.41 0.93
C SER A 42 9.31 27.65 1.51
N ASN A 43 8.08 28.00 1.12
CA ASN A 43 6.88 27.36 1.68
C ASN A 43 6.69 25.92 1.19
N ARG A 44 6.98 25.63 -0.08
CA ARG A 44 6.84 24.26 -0.63
C ARG A 44 7.83 23.28 -0.02
N LEU A 45 9.08 23.69 0.20
CA LEU A 45 10.07 22.81 0.81
C LEU A 45 9.73 22.53 2.28
N ARG A 46 9.25 23.55 3.00
CA ARG A 46 8.79 23.41 4.39
C ARG A 46 7.54 22.52 4.49
N GLU A 47 6.57 22.67 3.58
CA GLU A 47 5.38 21.82 3.51
C GLU A 47 5.72 20.36 3.19
N VAL A 48 6.64 20.12 2.25
CA VAL A 48 7.14 18.77 1.94
C VAL A 48 7.86 18.17 3.15
N LEU A 49 8.73 18.93 3.83
CA LEU A 49 9.43 18.45 5.03
C LEU A 49 8.47 18.17 6.19
N LEU A 50 7.45 19.01 6.38
CA LEU A 50 6.41 18.79 7.39
C LEU A 50 5.55 17.56 7.07
N PHE A 51 5.21 17.34 5.81
CA PHE A 51 4.45 16.18 5.36
C PHE A 51 5.24 14.88 5.56
N VAL A 52 6.50 14.85 5.15
CA VAL A 52 7.40 13.70 5.34
C VAL A 52 7.62 13.42 6.82
N TRP A 53 7.82 14.45 7.65
CA TRP A 53 7.97 14.26 9.09
C TRP A 53 6.69 13.77 9.76
N ALA A 54 5.52 14.30 9.39
CA ALA A 54 4.23 13.84 9.91
C ALA A 54 3.98 12.38 9.54
N LEU A 55 4.32 11.97 8.32
CA LEU A 55 4.22 10.58 7.87
C LEU A 55 5.12 9.65 8.70
N LEU A 56 6.40 10.03 8.87
CA LEU A 56 7.38 9.25 9.64
C LEU A 56 7.03 9.16 11.13
N ALA A 57 6.58 10.27 11.72
CA ALA A 57 6.13 10.30 13.11
C ALA A 57 4.87 9.44 13.32
N THR A 58 3.95 9.44 12.35
CA THR A 58 2.75 8.61 12.39
C THR A 58 3.10 7.12 12.30
N ALA A 59 3.95 6.72 11.35
CA ALA A 59 4.42 5.34 11.23
C ALA A 59 5.14 4.87 12.51
N ALA A 60 5.99 5.72 13.10
CA ALA A 60 6.71 5.40 14.33
C ALA A 60 5.77 5.16 15.54
N VAL A 61 4.64 5.87 15.61
CA VAL A 61 3.62 5.69 16.66
C VAL A 61 2.74 4.46 16.39
N ILE A 62 2.38 4.21 15.12
CA ILE A 62 1.55 3.06 14.75
C ILE A 62 2.23 1.74 15.13
N VAL A 63 3.49 1.54 14.75
CA VAL A 63 4.20 0.27 15.03
C VAL A 63 4.37 -0.01 16.53
N LEU A 64 4.48 1.05 17.35
CA LEU A 64 4.51 0.94 18.81
C LEU A 64 3.13 0.53 19.33
N ALA A 65 2.06 1.16 18.84
CA ALA A 65 0.70 0.79 19.21
C ALA A 65 0.35 -0.66 18.82
N GLU A 66 0.79 -1.11 17.65
CA GLU A 66 0.58 -2.47 17.14
C GLU A 66 1.21 -3.54 18.04
N VAL A 67 2.43 -3.32 18.54
CA VAL A 67 3.08 -4.27 19.47
C VAL A 67 2.54 -4.23 20.89
N GLY A 68 1.64 -3.28 21.18
CA GLY A 68 0.96 -3.13 22.47
C GLY A 68 1.43 -1.94 23.30
N ASP A 69 2.34 -1.11 22.79
CA ASP A 69 2.81 0.14 23.41
C ASP A 69 1.89 1.33 23.11
N GLY A 70 0.61 1.04 22.91
CA GLY A 70 -0.45 2.01 22.66
C GLY A 70 -1.30 2.28 23.90
N PRO A 71 -2.18 3.30 23.85
CA PRO A 71 -3.08 3.61 24.96
C PRO A 71 -3.97 2.41 25.35
N LEU A 72 -4.32 1.53 24.40
CA LEU A 72 -5.18 0.38 24.66
C LEU A 72 -4.42 -0.90 25.06
N GLY A 73 -3.08 -0.85 25.16
CA GLY A 73 -2.27 -2.06 25.31
C GLY A 73 -2.28 -2.89 24.03
N ARG A 74 -2.21 -4.22 24.15
CA ARG A 74 -2.22 -5.13 23.01
C ARG A 74 -3.58 -5.14 22.31
N VAL A 75 -3.60 -4.82 21.02
CA VAL A 75 -4.80 -4.77 20.16
C VAL A 75 -4.81 -5.83 19.05
N VAL A 76 -3.68 -6.50 18.83
CA VAL A 76 -3.50 -7.58 17.86
C VAL A 76 -2.65 -8.70 18.48
N ASP A 77 -2.91 -9.95 18.08
CA ASP A 77 -2.13 -11.10 18.53
C ASP A 77 -1.19 -11.65 17.45
N LEU A 78 -1.44 -11.36 16.17
CA LEU A 78 -0.64 -11.85 15.05
C LEU A 78 -0.43 -10.75 14.01
N MET A 79 0.82 -10.58 13.57
CA MET A 79 1.19 -9.72 12.45
C MET A 79 2.18 -10.46 11.55
N LEU A 80 1.89 -10.56 10.25
CA LEU A 80 2.76 -11.16 9.24
C LEU A 80 2.82 -10.23 8.02
N GLY A 81 4.01 -9.76 7.65
CA GLY A 81 4.14 -8.84 6.52
C GLY A 81 5.58 -8.37 6.27
N GLY A 82 5.69 -7.24 5.57
CA GLY A 82 6.93 -6.48 5.39
C GLY A 82 7.09 -5.37 6.43
N GLY A 83 7.88 -4.35 6.11
CA GLY A 83 8.00 -3.11 6.88
C GLY A 83 9.00 -3.18 8.03
N ARG A 84 9.89 -4.17 8.05
CA ARG A 84 10.87 -4.39 9.12
C ARG A 84 11.65 -3.14 9.48
N CYS A 85 11.96 -2.29 8.51
CA CYS A 85 12.74 -1.09 8.74
C CYS A 85 12.09 -0.08 9.69
N HIS A 86 10.76 -0.09 9.84
CA HIS A 86 10.05 0.76 10.79
C HIS A 86 10.14 0.28 12.24
N PHE A 87 10.58 -0.96 12.46
CA PHE A 87 10.66 -1.59 13.77
C PHE A 87 12.09 -1.62 14.33
N LEU A 88 13.10 -1.37 13.49
CA LEU A 88 14.51 -1.41 13.89
C LEU A 88 15.03 -0.01 14.27
N PRO A 89 15.90 0.11 15.28
CA PRO A 89 16.42 1.40 15.72
C PRO A 89 17.36 2.03 14.69
N ASN A 90 17.43 3.36 14.69
CA ASN A 90 18.39 4.12 13.92
C ASN A 90 19.82 3.62 14.20
N GLY A 91 20.65 3.56 13.14
CA GLY A 91 22.01 3.03 13.20
C GLY A 91 22.13 1.54 12.87
N THR A 92 21.03 0.81 12.68
CA THR A 92 21.04 -0.51 12.02
C THR A 92 20.92 -0.33 10.50
N ALA A 93 21.56 -1.22 9.73
CA ALA A 93 21.62 -1.10 8.26
C ALA A 93 20.24 -1.18 7.58
N ASP A 94 19.28 -1.84 8.23
CA ASP A 94 17.94 -2.11 7.74
C ASP A 94 16.88 -1.15 8.31
N SER A 95 17.25 -0.04 8.95
CA SER A 95 16.29 0.86 9.62
C SER A 95 15.83 2.04 8.77
N CYS A 96 14.53 2.34 8.86
CA CYS A 96 13.90 3.57 8.37
C CYS A 96 13.58 4.54 9.52
N ARG A 97 13.88 4.19 10.78
CA ARG A 97 13.59 5.03 11.94
C ARG A 97 14.62 6.14 12.08
N LEU A 98 14.15 7.31 12.51
CA LEU A 98 15.01 8.45 12.83
C LEU A 98 15.44 8.47 14.30
N ASP A 99 14.86 7.61 15.13
CA ASP A 99 15.14 7.46 16.56
C ASP A 99 15.80 6.12 16.88
N GLU A 100 16.36 5.99 18.08
CA GLU A 100 17.05 4.78 18.55
C GLU A 100 16.09 3.72 19.10
N THR A 101 14.78 3.83 18.85
CA THR A 101 13.77 2.93 19.42
C THR A 101 13.77 1.60 18.67
N ASP A 102 14.08 0.52 19.40
CA ASP A 102 13.99 -0.85 18.90
C ASP A 102 12.61 -1.45 19.26
N VAL A 103 11.67 -1.36 18.32
CA VAL A 103 10.29 -1.83 18.51
C VAL A 103 10.24 -3.35 18.58
N VAL A 104 11.10 -4.06 17.84
CA VAL A 104 11.20 -5.53 17.92
C VAL A 104 11.59 -5.93 19.34
N LYS A 105 12.62 -5.30 19.90
CA LYS A 105 13.06 -5.56 21.27
C LYS A 105 11.98 -5.22 22.30
N ILE A 106 11.27 -4.10 22.12
CA ILE A 106 10.13 -3.75 22.97
C ILE A 106 9.05 -4.83 22.91
N ALA A 107 8.69 -5.28 21.71
CA ALA A 107 7.69 -6.33 21.52
C ALA A 107 8.09 -7.63 22.24
N GLN A 108 9.36 -8.05 22.11
CA GLN A 108 9.84 -9.28 22.74
C GLN A 108 9.97 -9.17 24.26
N GLU A 109 10.61 -8.11 24.76
CA GLU A 109 10.96 -7.97 26.19
C GLU A 109 9.81 -7.48 27.06
N GLN A 110 8.94 -6.61 26.53
CA GLN A 110 7.86 -5.99 27.30
C GLN A 110 6.50 -6.63 27.03
N TYR A 111 6.26 -7.07 25.79
CA TYR A 111 4.95 -7.56 25.34
C TYR A 111 4.96 -9.05 24.96
N ASN A 112 6.09 -9.74 25.16
CA ASN A 112 6.27 -11.18 25.00
C ASN A 112 5.90 -11.71 23.59
N TRP A 113 6.23 -10.95 22.56
CA TRP A 113 6.06 -11.36 21.17
C TRP A 113 7.13 -12.37 20.75
N THR A 114 6.72 -13.40 20.01
CA THR A 114 7.66 -14.16 19.18
C THR A 114 7.97 -13.39 17.90
N TYR A 115 9.17 -13.59 17.34
CA TYR A 115 9.63 -12.82 16.19
C TYR A 115 10.29 -13.70 15.12
N ALA A 116 9.90 -13.51 13.86
CA ALA A 116 10.50 -14.10 12.68
C ALA A 116 10.76 -13.01 11.63
N SER A 117 11.96 -13.00 11.02
CA SER A 117 12.38 -11.90 10.16
C SER A 117 12.82 -12.31 8.75
N ASP A 118 12.80 -13.59 8.42
CA ASP A 118 13.27 -14.09 7.13
C ASP A 118 12.51 -15.36 6.71
N ARG A 119 12.84 -15.90 5.52
CA ARG A 119 12.23 -17.12 4.99
C ARG A 119 12.37 -18.30 5.95
N ALA A 120 13.54 -18.48 6.56
CA ALA A 120 13.77 -19.60 7.47
C ALA A 120 12.89 -19.49 8.73
N GLY A 121 12.74 -18.29 9.28
CA GLY A 121 11.83 -17.98 10.38
C GLY A 121 10.37 -18.21 9.99
N PHE A 122 9.95 -17.82 8.79
CA PHE A 122 8.61 -18.11 8.27
C PHE A 122 8.36 -19.62 8.15
N ASP A 123 9.28 -20.37 7.53
CA ASP A 123 9.15 -21.82 7.37
C ASP A 123 9.10 -22.55 8.73
N ALA A 124 9.77 -22.01 9.75
CA ALA A 124 9.70 -22.52 11.12
C ALA A 124 8.32 -22.39 11.77
N LEU A 125 7.45 -21.49 11.28
CA LEU A 125 6.04 -21.40 11.70
C LEU A 125 5.21 -22.59 11.20
N LYS A 126 5.75 -23.38 10.25
CA LYS A 126 5.15 -24.61 9.70
C LYS A 126 3.71 -24.39 9.22
N LEU A 127 3.49 -23.33 8.45
CA LEU A 127 2.18 -22.94 7.94
C LEU A 127 1.10 -22.88 9.06
N GLY A 128 1.47 -22.30 10.19
CA GLY A 128 0.59 -22.09 11.35
C GLY A 128 0.59 -23.23 12.36
N GLU A 129 1.22 -24.37 12.06
CA GLU A 129 1.29 -25.48 13.01
C GLU A 129 2.19 -25.20 14.22
N ASN A 130 3.17 -24.29 14.07
CA ASN A 130 4.16 -23.97 15.08
C ASN A 130 4.26 -22.45 15.31
N VAL A 131 3.14 -21.85 15.71
CA VAL A 131 3.04 -20.43 16.07
C VAL A 131 2.71 -20.30 17.55
N GLN A 132 3.43 -19.42 18.24
CA GLN A 132 3.13 -19.04 19.63
C GLN A 132 2.77 -17.56 19.65
N LEU A 133 1.51 -17.27 20.03
CA LEU A 133 0.98 -15.90 20.07
C LEU A 133 1.35 -15.19 21.39
N PRO A 134 1.57 -13.85 21.37
CA PRO A 134 1.53 -13.00 20.18
C PRO A 134 2.77 -13.20 19.28
N ALA A 135 2.61 -13.08 17.96
CA ALA A 135 3.66 -13.38 16.97
C ALA A 135 3.81 -12.29 15.91
N LEU A 136 5.06 -11.84 15.70
CA LEU A 136 5.45 -10.80 14.76
C LEU A 136 6.35 -11.39 13.67
N GLY A 137 5.89 -11.34 12.42
CA GLY A 137 6.63 -11.76 11.24
C GLY A 137 6.92 -10.58 10.32
N LEU A 138 8.19 -10.18 10.18
CA LEU A 138 8.61 -9.05 9.33
C LEU A 138 9.64 -9.51 8.28
N PHE A 139 9.13 -10.01 7.16
CA PHE A 139 9.90 -10.79 6.18
C PHE A 139 10.52 -9.95 5.06
N ALA A 140 10.19 -8.66 4.97
CA ALA A 140 10.78 -7.73 4.01
C ALA A 140 11.22 -6.43 4.70
N HIS A 141 12.27 -5.80 4.16
CA HIS A 141 12.79 -4.52 4.67
C HIS A 141 11.70 -3.44 4.68
N TYR A 142 11.06 -3.23 3.53
CA TYR A 142 9.92 -2.34 3.35
C TYR A 142 8.75 -3.19 2.83
N ASN A 143 8.19 -2.88 1.67
CA ASN A 143 7.22 -3.74 1.02
C ASN A 143 7.79 -5.12 0.66
N VAL A 144 6.96 -6.17 0.73
CA VAL A 144 7.24 -7.40 -0.01
C VAL A 144 7.26 -7.05 -1.51
N PRO A 145 8.21 -7.57 -2.31
CA PRO A 145 8.26 -7.27 -3.75
C PRO A 145 6.94 -7.62 -4.45
N PHE A 146 6.68 -6.97 -5.60
CA PHE A 146 5.50 -7.31 -6.40
C PHE A 146 5.49 -8.80 -6.75
N GLU A 147 4.32 -9.43 -6.84
CA GLU A 147 4.18 -10.87 -7.08
C GLU A 147 4.93 -11.31 -8.35
N ILE A 148 4.89 -10.50 -9.42
CA ILE A 148 5.61 -10.78 -10.66
C ILE A 148 7.12 -10.98 -10.44
N ASP A 149 7.69 -10.29 -9.44
CA ASP A 149 9.09 -10.42 -9.02
C ASP A 149 9.25 -11.45 -7.90
N ARG A 150 8.41 -11.38 -6.85
CA ARG A 150 8.43 -12.22 -5.64
C ARG A 150 8.32 -13.70 -5.97
N ARG A 151 7.57 -14.09 -7.00
CA ARG A 151 7.49 -15.49 -7.45
C ARG A 151 8.84 -16.09 -7.85
N ASN A 152 9.81 -15.25 -8.21
CA ASN A 152 11.20 -15.65 -8.51
C ASN A 152 12.12 -15.54 -7.28
N LEU A 153 11.60 -15.05 -6.16
CA LEU A 153 12.27 -14.79 -4.88
C LEU A 153 11.52 -15.50 -3.72
N ASP A 154 10.83 -16.59 -4.02
CA ASP A 154 10.06 -17.39 -3.05
C ASP A 154 10.92 -17.91 -1.90
N HIS A 155 12.17 -18.26 -2.18
CA HIS A 155 13.20 -18.64 -1.20
C HIS A 155 13.64 -17.49 -0.27
N ILE A 156 13.17 -16.26 -0.49
CA ILE A 156 13.46 -15.08 0.33
C ILE A 156 12.18 -14.56 1.00
N TYR A 157 11.07 -14.47 0.26
CA TYR A 157 9.84 -13.84 0.71
C TYR A 157 8.65 -14.79 0.67
N PRO A 158 7.92 -14.97 1.79
CA PRO A 158 6.65 -15.67 1.77
C PRO A 158 5.62 -14.89 0.96
N SER A 159 4.73 -15.62 0.32
CA SER A 159 3.61 -15.09 -0.46
C SER A 159 2.45 -14.71 0.45
N LEU A 160 1.56 -13.81 0.01
CA LEU A 160 0.32 -13.48 0.73
C LEU A 160 -0.52 -14.73 1.05
N THR A 161 -0.59 -15.68 0.12
CA THR A 161 -1.29 -16.96 0.28
C THR A 161 -0.65 -17.83 1.39
N GLU A 162 0.68 -17.93 1.43
CA GLU A 162 1.38 -18.66 2.50
C GLU A 162 1.13 -18.01 3.88
N MET A 163 1.20 -16.68 3.95
CA MET A 163 0.91 -15.95 5.20
C MET A 163 -0.55 -16.11 5.63
N THR A 164 -1.49 -16.11 4.67
CA THR A 164 -2.92 -16.34 4.92
C THR A 164 -3.17 -17.73 5.52
N HIS A 165 -2.62 -18.79 4.91
CA HIS A 165 -2.72 -20.14 5.46
C HIS A 165 -2.12 -20.22 6.87
N THR A 166 -0.96 -19.60 7.08
CA THR A 166 -0.29 -19.57 8.38
C THR A 166 -1.15 -18.89 9.45
N ALA A 167 -1.74 -17.74 9.13
CA ALA A 167 -2.59 -16.99 10.04
C ALA A 167 -3.87 -17.73 10.39
N LEU A 168 -4.61 -18.22 9.38
CA LEU A 168 -5.84 -18.99 9.58
C LEU A 168 -5.60 -20.20 10.47
N ARG A 169 -4.54 -20.98 10.20
CA ARG A 169 -4.23 -22.18 10.97
C ARG A 169 -3.77 -21.85 12.40
N ALA A 170 -2.95 -20.82 12.58
CA ALA A 170 -2.50 -20.42 13.91
C ALA A 170 -3.66 -19.94 14.79
N LEU A 171 -4.54 -19.11 14.24
CA LEU A 171 -5.68 -18.54 14.97
C LEU A 171 -6.77 -19.60 15.21
N GLU A 172 -7.02 -20.51 14.27
CA GLU A 172 -7.91 -21.66 14.47
C GLU A 172 -7.43 -22.52 15.65
N LYS A 173 -6.14 -22.85 15.73
CA LYS A 173 -5.57 -23.64 16.83
C LYS A 173 -5.65 -22.91 18.17
N GLU A 174 -5.35 -21.61 18.21
CA GLU A 174 -5.44 -20.82 19.44
C GLU A 174 -6.87 -20.78 19.98
N THR A 175 -7.87 -20.79 19.08
CA THR A 175 -9.28 -20.63 19.43
C THR A 175 -10.06 -21.95 19.53
N GLU A 176 -9.43 -23.11 19.30
CA GLU A 176 -10.07 -24.45 19.27
C GLU A 176 -10.84 -24.79 20.55
N HIS A 177 -10.41 -24.27 21.71
CA HIS A 177 -11.04 -24.51 23.01
C HIS A 177 -11.66 -23.24 23.62
N SER A 178 -11.82 -22.21 22.80
CA SER A 178 -12.42 -20.94 23.17
C SER A 178 -13.89 -20.88 22.76
N VAL A 179 -14.69 -20.12 23.50
CA VAL A 179 -16.05 -19.74 23.06
C VAL A 179 -16.02 -18.55 22.09
N HIS A 180 -14.86 -17.90 21.97
CA HIS A 180 -14.60 -16.79 21.05
C HIS A 180 -13.67 -17.26 19.93
N GLY A 181 -14.05 -16.97 18.69
CA GLY A 181 -13.20 -17.16 17.51
C GLY A 181 -12.18 -16.03 17.36
N PHE A 182 -11.81 -15.74 16.12
CA PHE A 182 -10.84 -14.69 15.78
C PHE A 182 -11.39 -13.73 14.72
N PHE A 183 -10.80 -12.54 14.69
CA PHE A 183 -10.93 -11.59 13.59
C PHE A 183 -9.58 -11.53 12.86
N LEU A 184 -9.61 -11.61 11.53
CA LEU A 184 -8.41 -11.57 10.69
C LEU A 184 -8.64 -10.59 9.53
N MET A 185 -7.68 -9.68 9.35
CA MET A 185 -7.60 -8.78 8.21
C MET A 185 -6.45 -9.25 7.31
N ILE A 186 -6.72 -9.40 6.01
CA ILE A 186 -5.75 -9.81 4.99
C ILE A 186 -5.76 -8.75 3.91
N GLU A 187 -4.59 -8.17 3.63
CA GLU A 187 -4.45 -7.05 2.71
C GLU A 187 -3.57 -7.43 1.50
N GLY A 188 -4.09 -7.22 0.30
CA GLY A 188 -3.32 -7.25 -0.95
C GLY A 188 -2.86 -5.83 -1.35
N SER A 189 -2.07 -5.17 -0.50
CA SER A 189 -1.80 -3.72 -0.60
C SER A 189 -1.06 -3.30 -1.87
N ARG A 190 -0.27 -4.20 -2.46
CA ARG A 190 0.57 -3.87 -3.63
C ARG A 190 -0.26 -3.66 -4.92
N ILE A 191 -1.54 -4.02 -4.96
CA ILE A 191 -2.44 -3.67 -6.08
C ILE A 191 -2.49 -2.15 -6.26
N ASP A 192 -2.62 -1.40 -5.15
CA ASP A 192 -2.63 0.06 -5.13
C ASP A 192 -1.31 0.65 -5.62
N HIS A 193 -0.18 0.18 -5.10
CA HIS A 193 1.14 0.66 -5.49
C HIS A 193 1.41 0.45 -7.00
N ALA A 194 1.00 -0.69 -7.55
CA ALA A 194 1.11 -0.94 -8.99
C ALA A 194 0.22 0.02 -9.81
N GLY A 195 -0.97 0.36 -9.29
CA GLY A 195 -1.84 1.40 -9.82
C GLY A 195 -1.20 2.79 -9.79
N HIS A 196 -0.57 3.19 -8.68
CA HIS A 196 0.17 4.46 -8.59
C HIS A 196 1.31 4.55 -9.62
N ILE A 197 1.97 3.44 -9.91
CA ILE A 197 3.05 3.36 -10.92
C ILE A 197 2.51 3.32 -12.35
N ASN A 198 1.23 2.96 -12.53
CA ASN A 198 0.62 2.61 -13.82
C ASN A 198 1.27 1.39 -14.47
N ASP A 199 1.67 0.39 -13.66
CA ASP A 199 2.28 -0.85 -14.13
C ASP A 199 1.24 -1.99 -14.25
N PRO A 200 0.71 -2.26 -15.45
CA PRO A 200 -0.32 -3.28 -15.63
C PRO A 200 0.21 -4.71 -15.49
N ALA A 201 1.52 -4.92 -15.65
CA ALA A 201 2.11 -6.25 -15.48
C ALA A 201 2.23 -6.58 -13.99
N ALA A 202 2.68 -5.64 -13.16
CA ALA A 202 2.67 -5.80 -11.71
C ALA A 202 1.23 -5.90 -11.17
N GLN A 203 0.33 -4.98 -11.59
CA GLN A 203 -1.03 -4.88 -11.07
C GLN A 203 -1.82 -6.19 -11.24
N VAL A 204 -1.78 -6.81 -12.43
CA VAL A 204 -2.54 -8.04 -12.66
C VAL A 204 -1.99 -9.22 -11.84
N HIS A 205 -0.67 -9.29 -11.62
CA HIS A 205 -0.08 -10.34 -10.81
C HIS A 205 -0.40 -10.17 -9.32
N GLU A 206 -0.51 -8.92 -8.84
CA GLU A 206 -1.00 -8.64 -7.48
C GLU A 206 -2.46 -9.07 -7.30
N VAL A 207 -3.31 -8.77 -8.27
CA VAL A 207 -4.72 -9.24 -8.26
C VAL A 207 -4.79 -10.77 -8.22
N LEU A 208 -3.96 -11.47 -9.01
CA LEU A 208 -3.90 -12.93 -9.01
C LEU A 208 -3.41 -13.51 -7.67
N GLN A 209 -2.47 -12.84 -7.01
CA GLN A 209 -1.98 -13.28 -5.71
C GLN A 209 -3.00 -13.03 -4.59
N TYR A 210 -3.75 -11.93 -4.67
CA TYR A 210 -4.88 -11.70 -3.79
C TYR A 210 -6.01 -12.71 -4.03
N ASP A 211 -6.31 -13.06 -5.29
CA ASP A 211 -7.29 -14.09 -5.64
C ASP A 211 -6.93 -15.46 -5.05
N ALA A 212 -5.65 -15.84 -5.07
CA ALA A 212 -5.17 -17.06 -4.42
C ALA A 212 -5.35 -17.03 -2.89
N ALA A 213 -5.09 -15.90 -2.24
CA ALA A 213 -5.33 -15.72 -0.80
C ALA A 213 -6.84 -15.72 -0.47
N PHE A 214 -7.66 -15.09 -1.32
CA PHE A 214 -9.12 -15.10 -1.23
C PHE A 214 -9.67 -16.53 -1.32
N GLN A 215 -9.17 -17.33 -2.26
CA GLN A 215 -9.52 -18.75 -2.37
C GLN A 215 -9.11 -19.54 -1.12
N ALA A 216 -7.93 -19.27 -0.54
CA ALA A 216 -7.51 -19.91 0.71
C ALA A 216 -8.49 -19.65 1.87
N VAL A 217 -9.08 -18.45 1.95
CA VAL A 217 -10.12 -18.13 2.94
C VAL A 217 -11.43 -18.83 2.63
N LEU A 218 -11.86 -18.86 1.36
CA LEU A 218 -13.07 -19.60 0.97
C LEU A 218 -12.96 -21.09 1.31
N ASP A 219 -11.81 -21.69 1.02
CA ASP A 219 -11.49 -23.08 1.37
C ASP A 219 -11.54 -23.33 2.88
N PHE A 220 -11.08 -22.37 3.68
CA PHE A 220 -11.15 -22.43 5.14
C PHE A 220 -12.61 -22.39 5.62
N ILE A 221 -13.42 -21.47 5.09
CA ILE A 221 -14.85 -21.35 5.42
C ILE A 221 -15.61 -22.62 5.07
N GLU A 222 -15.35 -23.23 3.90
CA GLU A 222 -16.01 -24.47 3.48
C GLU A 222 -15.69 -25.65 4.41
N LYS A 223 -14.49 -25.67 5.00
CA LYS A 223 -14.00 -26.77 5.86
C LYS A 223 -14.27 -26.53 7.35
N SER A 224 -14.57 -25.30 7.75
CA SER A 224 -14.78 -24.94 9.16
C SER A 224 -16.12 -25.44 9.68
N GLU A 225 -16.11 -26.06 10.86
CA GLU A 225 -17.34 -26.38 11.60
C GLU A 225 -17.88 -25.15 12.37
N THR A 226 -17.05 -24.12 12.55
CA THR A 226 -17.39 -22.88 13.22
C THR A 226 -17.94 -21.88 12.22
N GLU A 227 -19.07 -21.24 12.56
CA GLU A 227 -19.64 -20.18 11.73
C GLU A 227 -18.60 -19.08 11.48
N THR A 228 -18.31 -18.85 10.20
CA THR A 228 -17.25 -17.94 9.76
C THR A 228 -17.78 -17.13 8.59
N ILE A 229 -17.66 -15.80 8.64
CA ILE A 229 -17.98 -14.92 7.52
C ILE A 229 -16.71 -14.34 6.90
N LEU A 230 -16.76 -14.11 5.59
CA LEU A 230 -15.79 -13.32 4.85
C LEU A 230 -16.48 -12.08 4.31
N VAL A 231 -15.83 -10.93 4.47
CA VAL A 231 -16.11 -9.71 3.70
C VAL A 231 -14.80 -9.26 3.06
N ALA A 232 -14.80 -9.14 1.75
CA ALA A 232 -13.67 -8.63 0.97
C ALA A 232 -14.12 -7.42 0.15
N THR A 233 -13.30 -6.39 0.14
CA THR A 233 -13.53 -5.15 -0.61
C THR A 233 -12.18 -4.49 -0.89
N SER A 234 -12.19 -3.47 -1.73
CA SER A 234 -11.11 -2.49 -1.81
C SER A 234 -11.42 -1.30 -0.90
N ASP A 235 -10.39 -0.57 -0.50
CA ASP A 235 -10.48 0.74 0.13
C ASP A 235 -10.75 1.85 -0.90
N HIS A 236 -10.17 1.74 -2.10
CA HIS A 236 -10.42 2.57 -3.28
C HIS A 236 -9.91 1.91 -4.58
N GLU A 237 -10.16 2.55 -5.72
CA GLU A 237 -9.46 2.26 -6.98
C GLU A 237 -8.26 3.20 -7.15
N THR A 238 -7.23 2.73 -7.85
CA THR A 238 -6.00 3.50 -8.07
C THR A 238 -5.52 3.43 -9.51
N GLY A 239 -5.19 4.59 -10.08
CA GLY A 239 -4.67 4.77 -11.43
C GLY A 239 -5.75 5.06 -12.49
N GLY A 240 -7.01 4.74 -12.21
CA GLY A 240 -8.10 4.77 -13.18
C GLY A 240 -7.80 3.85 -14.36
N LEU A 241 -7.54 2.58 -14.05
CA LEU A 241 -7.17 1.55 -14.99
C LEU A 241 -8.28 1.29 -16.01
N GLY A 242 -7.92 1.31 -17.30
CA GLY A 242 -8.79 0.91 -18.40
C GLY A 242 -8.14 -0.15 -19.29
N THR A 243 -8.86 -1.22 -19.61
CA THR A 243 -8.49 -2.17 -20.68
C THR A 243 -8.76 -1.61 -22.08
N ALA A 244 -8.47 -0.32 -22.24
CA ALA A 244 -8.60 0.45 -23.45
C ALA A 244 -7.61 1.60 -23.39
N LEU A 245 -7.00 1.91 -24.53
CA LEU A 245 -6.12 3.06 -24.70
C LEU A 245 -6.44 3.73 -26.04
N GLN A 246 -6.56 5.05 -26.02
CA GLN A 246 -6.62 5.87 -27.23
C GLN A 246 -5.50 6.90 -27.20
N GLU A 247 -4.52 6.72 -28.08
CA GLU A 247 -3.44 7.68 -28.26
C GLU A 247 -3.95 8.97 -28.94
N PRO A 248 -3.47 10.16 -28.53
CA PRO A 248 -3.79 11.40 -29.21
C PRO A 248 -3.48 11.32 -30.71
N GLY A 249 -4.42 11.78 -31.54
CA GLY A 249 -4.27 11.75 -33.00
C GLY A 249 -4.51 10.40 -33.68
N HIS A 250 -4.86 9.35 -32.93
CA HIS A 250 -5.17 8.02 -33.47
C HIS A 250 -6.67 7.71 -33.41
N LEU A 251 -7.14 6.89 -34.36
CA LEU A 251 -8.50 6.35 -34.33
C LEU A 251 -8.64 5.39 -33.13
N PRO A 252 -9.85 5.26 -32.55
CA PRO A 252 -10.08 4.32 -31.46
C PRO A 252 -9.76 2.87 -31.88
N VAL A 253 -8.97 2.17 -31.05
CA VAL A 253 -8.64 0.76 -31.23
C VAL A 253 -9.29 -0.05 -30.11
N TYR A 254 -10.18 -0.97 -30.48
CA TYR A 254 -10.97 -1.79 -29.54
C TYR A 254 -10.28 -3.12 -29.21
N ASN A 255 -8.95 -3.16 -29.32
CA ASN A 255 -8.15 -4.33 -28.98
C ASN A 255 -7.48 -4.10 -27.63
N TRP A 256 -7.52 -5.13 -26.80
CA TRP A 256 -6.71 -5.26 -25.59
C TRP A 256 -5.77 -6.47 -25.79
N PHE A 257 -4.49 -6.33 -25.42
CA PHE A 257 -3.45 -7.32 -25.72
C PHE A 257 -2.84 -7.92 -24.44
N PRO A 258 -3.58 -8.76 -23.71
CA PRO A 258 -3.11 -9.34 -22.44
C PRO A 258 -1.84 -10.19 -22.59
N ARG A 259 -1.54 -10.68 -23.80
CA ARG A 259 -0.31 -11.43 -24.07
C ARG A 259 0.95 -10.60 -23.87
N ALA A 260 0.88 -9.27 -23.98
CA ALA A 260 2.00 -8.41 -23.62
C ALA A 260 2.31 -8.53 -22.12
N LEU A 261 1.29 -8.46 -21.27
CA LEU A 261 1.41 -8.63 -19.81
C LEU A 261 1.90 -10.04 -19.45
N ALA A 262 1.37 -11.08 -20.10
CA ALA A 262 1.76 -12.46 -19.84
C ALA A 262 3.22 -12.80 -20.20
N LYS A 263 3.87 -11.97 -21.02
CA LYS A 263 5.29 -12.12 -21.38
C LYS A 263 6.21 -11.37 -20.41
N ALA A 264 5.70 -10.37 -19.70
CA ALA A 264 6.49 -9.66 -18.70
C ALA A 264 6.86 -10.61 -17.56
N ASN A 265 8.11 -10.52 -17.12
CA ASN A 265 8.66 -11.33 -16.05
C ASN A 265 9.21 -10.50 -14.88
N ALA A 266 9.12 -9.17 -14.96
CA ALA A 266 9.53 -8.26 -13.92
C ALA A 266 8.64 -7.02 -13.89
N SER A 267 8.49 -6.42 -12.72
CA SER A 267 7.84 -5.12 -12.56
C SER A 267 8.73 -3.98 -13.02
N SER A 268 8.12 -2.85 -13.31
CA SER A 268 8.80 -1.59 -13.62
C SER A 268 9.64 -1.10 -12.43
N GLU A 269 9.20 -1.38 -11.19
CA GLU A 269 9.96 -1.09 -9.98
C GLU A 269 11.27 -1.88 -9.98
N PHE A 270 11.21 -3.21 -10.13
CA PHE A 270 12.39 -4.07 -10.18
C PHE A 270 13.34 -3.67 -11.33
N LEU A 271 12.81 -3.42 -12.52
CA LEU A 271 13.62 -3.02 -13.68
C LEU A 271 14.30 -1.66 -13.49
N SER A 272 13.63 -0.72 -12.85
CA SER A 272 14.22 0.59 -12.51
C SER A 272 15.37 0.46 -11.51
N LEU A 273 15.23 -0.43 -10.51
CA LEU A 273 16.28 -0.73 -9.54
C LEU A 273 17.49 -1.40 -10.22
N GLN A 274 17.26 -2.37 -11.11
CA GLN A 274 18.34 -3.01 -11.87
C GLN A 274 19.10 -2.00 -12.74
N LEU A 275 18.40 -1.07 -13.38
CA LEU A 275 19.04 0.00 -14.16
C LEU A 275 19.93 0.89 -13.27
N ALA A 276 19.38 1.36 -12.15
CA ALA A 276 20.11 2.24 -11.24
C ALA A 276 21.34 1.54 -10.64
N LYS A 277 21.21 0.26 -10.26
CA LYS A 277 22.32 -0.59 -9.80
C LYS A 277 23.41 -0.74 -10.87
N HIS A 278 23.04 -1.09 -12.10
CA HIS A 278 23.99 -1.24 -13.21
C HIS A 278 24.76 0.06 -13.47
N ILE A 279 24.08 1.21 -13.45
CA ILE A 279 24.72 2.53 -13.62
C ILE A 279 25.71 2.81 -12.47
N ALA A 280 25.33 2.50 -11.24
CA ALA A 280 26.19 2.70 -10.07
C ALA A 280 27.45 1.83 -10.10
N GLU A 281 27.32 0.58 -10.57
CA GLU A 281 28.43 -0.37 -10.71
C GLU A 281 29.33 -0.08 -11.92
N ASN A 282 28.84 0.64 -12.92
CA ASN A 282 29.55 0.95 -14.17
C ASN A 282 29.66 2.47 -14.43
N PRO A 283 30.28 3.24 -13.52
CA PRO A 283 30.37 4.69 -13.66
C PRO A 283 31.17 5.07 -14.92
N GLY A 284 30.59 5.94 -15.75
CA GLY A 284 31.20 6.40 -16.99
C GLY A 284 31.09 5.43 -18.17
N GLU A 285 30.23 4.40 -18.07
CA GLU A 285 29.91 3.54 -19.21
C GLU A 285 29.43 4.35 -20.42
N HIS A 286 29.88 3.95 -21.62
CA HIS A 286 29.44 4.58 -22.86
C HIS A 286 27.94 4.34 -23.08
N LYS A 287 27.19 5.42 -23.38
CA LYS A 287 25.72 5.36 -23.56
C LYS A 287 25.24 4.29 -24.53
N GLY A 288 25.97 4.05 -25.62
CA GLY A 288 25.63 2.98 -26.57
C GLY A 288 25.71 1.57 -25.97
N LYS A 289 26.64 1.33 -25.02
CA LYS A 289 26.75 0.05 -24.31
C LYS A 289 25.63 -0.11 -23.29
N LEU A 290 25.35 0.95 -22.51
CA LEU A 290 24.20 0.98 -21.60
C LEU A 290 22.89 0.74 -22.35
N ARG A 291 22.70 1.39 -23.50
CA ARG A 291 21.53 1.20 -24.36
C ARG A 291 21.34 -0.24 -24.80
N SER A 292 22.40 -0.91 -25.26
CA SER A 292 22.33 -2.34 -25.62
C SER A 292 21.96 -3.21 -24.43
N TRP A 293 22.56 -2.94 -23.26
CA TRP A 293 22.26 -3.69 -22.04
C TRP A 293 20.81 -3.48 -21.57
N VAL A 294 20.27 -2.24 -21.62
CA VAL A 294 18.86 -1.94 -21.32
C VAL A 294 17.93 -2.72 -22.25
N ASN A 295 18.24 -2.74 -23.56
CA ASN A 295 17.42 -3.45 -24.53
C ASN A 295 17.42 -4.97 -24.29
N GLU A 296 18.60 -5.57 -24.11
CA GLU A 296 18.74 -7.03 -23.97
C GLU A 296 18.24 -7.52 -22.61
N THR A 297 18.62 -6.84 -21.52
CA THR A 297 18.38 -7.30 -20.16
C THR A 297 17.02 -6.85 -19.63
N LEU A 298 16.69 -5.56 -19.77
CA LEU A 298 15.51 -4.99 -19.10
C LEU A 298 14.26 -5.02 -19.98
N ILE A 299 14.38 -4.64 -21.25
CA ILE A 299 13.26 -4.64 -22.19
C ILE A 299 12.91 -6.05 -22.65
N TYR A 300 13.87 -6.77 -23.26
CA TYR A 300 13.62 -8.12 -23.73
C TYR A 300 13.54 -9.11 -22.57
N GLY A 301 14.54 -9.13 -21.68
CA GLY A 301 14.58 -10.06 -20.54
C GLY A 301 13.52 -9.79 -19.47
N GLY A 302 13.23 -8.52 -19.18
CA GLY A 302 12.27 -8.11 -18.16
C GLY A 302 10.83 -8.01 -18.65
N LEU A 303 10.57 -7.22 -19.69
CA LEU A 303 9.22 -6.98 -20.20
C LEU A 303 8.79 -7.97 -21.30
N GLY A 304 9.70 -8.77 -21.85
CA GLY A 304 9.39 -9.68 -22.97
C GLY A 304 9.08 -8.95 -24.28
N ILE A 305 9.55 -7.71 -24.42
CA ILE A 305 9.30 -6.81 -25.55
C ILE A 305 10.38 -6.98 -26.61
N THR A 306 9.97 -7.18 -27.86
CA THR A 306 10.87 -7.42 -29.00
C THR A 306 10.89 -6.26 -30.00
N ASP A 307 10.00 -5.29 -29.85
CA ASP A 307 9.73 -4.20 -30.79
C ASP A 307 9.83 -2.84 -30.09
N VAL A 308 10.85 -2.68 -29.23
CA VAL A 308 11.11 -1.41 -28.56
C VAL A 308 11.51 -0.33 -29.56
N HIS A 309 10.91 0.85 -29.44
CA HIS A 309 11.23 1.99 -30.27
C HIS A 309 12.54 2.63 -29.80
N PRO A 310 13.37 3.17 -30.70
CA PRO A 310 14.59 3.85 -30.30
C PRO A 310 14.39 4.95 -29.24
N GLU A 311 13.30 5.69 -29.32
CA GLU A 311 12.95 6.76 -28.38
C GLU A 311 12.63 6.24 -26.97
N GLU A 312 12.02 5.06 -26.86
CA GLU A 312 11.74 4.42 -25.56
C GLU A 312 13.06 4.02 -24.87
N LEU A 313 14.02 3.49 -25.64
CA LEU A 313 15.36 3.19 -25.11
C LEU A 313 16.13 4.46 -24.72
N ASP A 314 16.02 5.53 -25.51
CA ASP A 314 16.66 6.81 -25.20
C ASP A 314 16.07 7.43 -23.93
N ALA A 315 14.75 7.35 -23.72
CA ALA A 315 14.12 7.83 -22.49
C ALA A 315 14.70 7.14 -21.23
N LEU A 316 14.91 5.82 -21.29
CA LEU A 316 15.50 5.06 -20.18
C LEU A 316 16.97 5.41 -19.92
N VAL A 317 17.76 5.61 -20.98
CA VAL A 317 19.20 5.89 -20.88
C VAL A 317 19.48 7.34 -20.46
N GLU A 318 18.69 8.28 -20.96
CA GLU A 318 18.88 9.71 -20.72
C GLU A 318 18.23 10.20 -19.43
N ALA A 319 17.15 9.55 -18.97
CA ALA A 319 16.42 9.90 -17.76
C ALA A 319 16.19 8.68 -16.84
N PRO A 320 17.25 8.04 -16.30
CA PRO A 320 17.12 6.83 -15.49
C PRO A 320 16.28 7.02 -14.21
N LEU A 321 16.20 8.24 -13.68
CA LEU A 321 15.31 8.55 -12.55
C LEU A 321 13.80 8.46 -12.90
N ALA A 322 13.45 8.54 -14.18
CA ALA A 322 12.09 8.35 -14.69
C ALA A 322 11.86 6.92 -15.21
N ALA A 323 12.79 5.99 -14.98
CA ALA A 323 12.74 4.66 -15.60
C ALA A 323 11.50 3.87 -15.18
N ILE A 324 11.06 3.99 -13.93
CA ILE A 324 9.88 3.27 -13.42
C ILE A 324 8.61 3.60 -14.22
N THR A 325 8.33 4.89 -14.46
CA THR A 325 7.17 5.31 -15.26
C THR A 325 7.37 5.05 -16.75
N THR A 326 8.63 5.07 -17.22
CA THR A 326 8.95 4.76 -18.61
C THR A 326 8.71 3.29 -18.93
N PHE A 327 9.17 2.36 -18.08
CA PHE A 327 8.88 0.93 -18.23
C PHE A 327 7.38 0.64 -18.17
N ALA A 328 6.68 1.26 -17.22
CA ALA A 328 5.23 1.14 -17.05
C ALA A 328 4.45 1.62 -18.31
N ALA A 329 4.88 2.74 -18.91
CA ALA A 329 4.31 3.23 -20.16
C ALA A 329 4.59 2.29 -21.34
N ILE A 330 5.83 1.82 -21.49
CA ILE A 330 6.26 0.89 -22.54
C ILE A 330 5.38 -0.38 -22.57
N ILE A 331 5.11 -0.98 -21.40
CA ILE A 331 4.27 -2.17 -21.31
C ILE A 331 2.77 -1.85 -21.45
N SER A 332 2.30 -0.72 -20.91
CA SER A 332 0.90 -0.27 -21.05
C SER A 332 0.51 -0.04 -22.50
N LEU A 333 1.37 0.64 -23.28
CA LEU A 333 1.16 0.88 -24.71
C LEU A 333 0.96 -0.44 -25.47
N ARG A 334 1.84 -1.42 -25.23
CA ARG A 334 1.78 -2.73 -25.92
C ARG A 334 0.62 -3.59 -25.46
N ALA A 335 0.19 -3.45 -24.21
CA ALA A 335 -0.98 -4.13 -23.68
C ALA A 335 -2.30 -3.45 -24.10
N HIS A 336 -2.25 -2.24 -24.67
CA HIS A 336 -3.41 -1.37 -24.88
C HIS A 336 -4.18 -1.12 -23.57
N VAL A 337 -3.43 -0.77 -22.53
CA VAL A 337 -3.97 -0.38 -21.23
C VAL A 337 -3.82 1.13 -21.05
N GLY A 338 -4.90 1.77 -20.64
CA GLY A 338 -4.95 3.20 -20.33
C GLY A 338 -5.01 3.45 -18.83
N TRP A 339 -4.52 4.62 -18.44
CA TRP A 339 -4.52 5.12 -17.07
C TRP A 339 -4.95 6.58 -17.09
N SER A 340 -5.70 7.02 -16.08
CA SER A 340 -6.22 8.39 -16.01
C SER A 340 -5.52 9.26 -14.96
N THR A 341 -4.81 8.64 -14.01
CA THR A 341 -4.14 9.33 -12.91
C THR A 341 -2.98 8.48 -12.39
N HIS A 342 -2.15 9.07 -11.53
CA HIS A 342 -1.22 8.35 -10.65
C HIS A 342 -1.72 8.36 -9.20
N GLY A 343 -3.00 8.64 -8.97
CA GLY A 343 -3.63 8.70 -7.65
C GLY A 343 -4.86 7.82 -7.58
N HIS A 344 -5.64 7.95 -6.51
CA HIS A 344 -6.88 7.21 -6.35
C HIS A 344 -8.00 7.80 -7.22
N THR A 345 -9.00 6.98 -7.55
CA THR A 345 -10.24 7.43 -8.16
C THR A 345 -11.45 7.07 -7.28
N ALA A 346 -12.56 7.77 -7.50
CA ALA A 346 -13.77 7.68 -6.69
C ALA A 346 -14.81 6.72 -7.28
N VAL A 347 -14.38 5.69 -8.03
CA VAL A 347 -15.32 4.67 -8.51
C VAL A 347 -15.82 3.84 -7.33
N ASP A 348 -17.07 3.40 -7.42
CA ASP A 348 -17.61 2.42 -6.48
C ASP A 348 -16.77 1.13 -6.58
N VAL A 349 -16.37 0.60 -5.43
CA VAL A 349 -15.61 -0.64 -5.32
C VAL A 349 -16.52 -1.82 -5.00
N ASN A 350 -16.16 -3.00 -5.48
CA ASN A 350 -16.95 -4.20 -5.25
C ASN A 350 -16.78 -4.73 -3.83
N ILE A 351 -17.89 -5.14 -3.22
CA ILE A 351 -17.91 -5.94 -1.99
C ILE A 351 -18.26 -7.40 -2.33
N TYR A 352 -17.45 -8.32 -1.83
CA TYR A 352 -17.68 -9.76 -1.91
C TYR A 352 -17.85 -10.30 -0.51
N SER A 353 -18.78 -11.25 -0.33
CA SER A 353 -19.06 -11.81 0.98
C SER A 353 -19.41 -13.30 0.90
N SER A 354 -18.98 -14.07 1.88
CA SER A 354 -19.25 -15.51 2.00
C SER A 354 -19.44 -15.92 3.46
N GLY A 355 -19.94 -17.13 3.71
CA GLY A 355 -19.97 -17.70 5.06
C GLY A 355 -21.29 -17.62 5.83
N GLY A 356 -22.42 -17.40 5.15
CA GLY A 356 -23.74 -17.54 5.79
C GLY A 356 -24.81 -16.60 5.22
N ARG A 357 -26.06 -16.79 5.67
CA ARG A 357 -27.21 -15.97 5.22
C ARG A 357 -27.15 -14.52 5.69
N ASP A 358 -26.41 -14.24 6.77
CA ASP A 358 -26.26 -12.87 7.27
C ASP A 358 -25.51 -11.96 6.30
N THR A 359 -24.68 -12.54 5.41
CA THR A 359 -24.00 -11.79 4.36
C THR A 359 -24.95 -11.12 3.36
N GLU A 360 -26.22 -11.55 3.28
CA GLU A 360 -27.25 -10.88 2.48
C GLU A 360 -27.50 -9.43 2.96
N LYS A 361 -27.18 -9.10 4.22
CA LYS A 361 -27.37 -7.75 4.79
C LYS A 361 -26.45 -6.68 4.19
N ILE A 362 -25.34 -7.10 3.57
CA ILE A 362 -24.35 -6.20 2.94
C ILE A 362 -24.37 -6.29 1.41
N ARG A 363 -25.41 -6.90 0.82
CA ARG A 363 -25.59 -6.93 -0.63
C ARG A 363 -26.23 -5.64 -1.15
N GLY A 364 -25.81 -5.24 -2.35
CA GLY A 364 -26.27 -4.02 -3.00
C GLY A 364 -25.30 -2.87 -2.77
N ASN A 365 -25.79 -1.64 -2.89
CA ASN A 365 -24.98 -0.45 -2.65
C ASN A 365 -24.97 -0.15 -1.16
N VAL A 366 -23.79 -0.16 -0.55
CA VAL A 366 -23.57 0.13 0.87
C VAL A 366 -22.40 1.08 1.02
N GLU A 367 -22.40 1.90 2.07
CA GLU A 367 -21.28 2.78 2.37
C GLU A 367 -20.14 1.99 3.00
N ASN A 368 -18.89 2.46 2.86
CA ASN A 368 -17.74 1.81 3.51
C ASN A 368 -17.92 1.68 5.05
N THR A 369 -18.59 2.65 5.68
CA THR A 369 -18.90 2.60 7.12
C THR A 369 -19.86 1.47 7.49
N ASP A 370 -20.68 1.00 6.55
CA ASP A 370 -21.63 -0.09 6.79
C ASP A 370 -20.93 -1.44 6.87
N VAL A 371 -19.77 -1.61 6.22
CA VAL A 371 -18.93 -2.81 6.38
C VAL A 371 -18.48 -2.96 7.83
N GLY A 372 -17.94 -1.88 8.42
CA GLY A 372 -17.52 -1.88 9.82
C GLY A 372 -18.70 -2.10 10.80
N LYS A 373 -19.86 -1.48 10.53
CA LYS A 373 -21.07 -1.72 11.33
C LYS A 373 -21.55 -3.16 11.23
N PHE A 374 -21.56 -3.75 10.03
CA PHE A 374 -21.94 -5.12 9.80
C PHE A 374 -21.05 -6.11 10.57
N LEU A 375 -19.72 -5.96 10.46
CA LEU A 375 -18.76 -6.81 11.17
C LEU A 375 -18.91 -6.69 12.69
N ARG A 376 -19.05 -5.46 13.20
CA ARG A 376 -19.31 -5.21 14.62
C ARG A 376 -20.59 -5.91 15.09
N ASP A 377 -21.67 -5.75 14.34
CA ASP A 377 -22.98 -6.30 14.71
C ASP A 377 -23.00 -7.83 14.60
N TRP A 378 -22.31 -8.40 13.61
CA TRP A 378 -22.18 -9.86 13.46
C TRP A 378 -21.34 -10.49 14.57
N LEU A 379 -20.26 -9.81 15.01
CA LEU A 379 -19.42 -10.24 16.13
C LEU A 379 -20.02 -9.92 17.52
N ASP A 380 -21.21 -9.31 17.58
CA ASP A 380 -21.86 -8.84 18.81
C ASP A 380 -20.96 -7.95 19.70
N LEU A 381 -20.25 -7.00 19.06
CA LEU A 381 -19.28 -6.13 19.73
C LEU A 381 -19.89 -4.78 20.15
N ASP A 382 -19.79 -4.44 21.44
CA ASP A 382 -19.99 -3.07 21.92
C ASP A 382 -18.67 -2.30 21.92
N VAL A 383 -18.50 -1.41 20.95
CA VAL A 383 -17.29 -0.59 20.79
C VAL A 383 -17.35 0.73 21.57
N ALA A 384 -18.48 1.06 22.23
CA ALA A 384 -18.60 2.32 22.97
C ALA A 384 -17.64 2.39 24.19
N PRO A 385 -17.50 1.35 25.03
CA PRO A 385 -16.59 1.38 26.17
C PRO A 385 -15.13 1.62 25.75
N ILE A 386 -14.66 0.89 24.73
CA ILE A 386 -13.27 1.03 24.24
C ILE A 386 -13.05 2.38 23.56
N THR A 387 -14.06 2.93 22.88
CA THR A 387 -14.01 4.27 22.30
C THR A 387 -13.86 5.35 23.38
N GLU A 388 -14.61 5.25 24.48
CA GLU A 388 -14.50 6.20 25.59
C GLU A 388 -13.18 6.05 26.36
N GLU A 389 -12.68 4.82 26.52
CA GLU A 389 -11.35 4.58 27.06
C GLU A 389 -10.26 5.23 26.19
N LEU A 390 -10.31 5.02 24.86
CA LEU A 390 -9.37 5.61 23.91
C LEU A 390 -9.41 7.14 23.99
N LYS A 391 -10.60 7.75 23.96
CA LYS A 391 -10.77 9.20 24.13
C LYS A 391 -10.22 9.70 25.46
N SER A 392 -10.45 8.97 26.55
CA SER A 392 -9.97 9.35 27.89
C SER A 392 -8.43 9.32 27.96
N LYS A 393 -7.82 8.30 27.35
CA LYS A 393 -6.35 8.14 27.34
C LYS A 393 -5.67 9.12 26.38
N LEU A 394 -6.26 9.37 25.20
CA LEU A 394 -5.77 10.38 24.25
C LEU A 394 -6.02 11.81 24.74
N GLY A 395 -7.16 12.08 25.38
CA GLY A 395 -7.50 13.40 25.93
C GLY A 395 -6.65 13.82 27.14
N LYS A 396 -5.84 12.91 27.70
CA LYS A 396 -4.82 13.20 28.71
C LYS A 396 -3.47 13.58 28.12
N VAL A 397 -3.28 13.48 26.80
CA VAL A 397 -2.13 14.05 26.09
C VAL A 397 -2.32 15.57 26.08
N ASN A 398 -1.47 16.28 26.81
CA ASN A 398 -1.66 17.70 27.06
C ASN A 398 -1.43 18.48 25.75
N ARG A 399 -2.17 19.57 25.50
CA ARG A 399 -1.89 20.46 24.35
C ARG A 399 -0.44 20.98 24.33
N ASN A 400 0.23 20.93 25.48
CA ASN A 400 1.66 21.24 25.64
C ASN A 400 2.61 20.15 25.11
N ASP A 401 2.18 18.89 25.02
CA ASP A 401 2.97 17.78 24.45
C ASP A 401 2.97 17.85 22.91
N LEU A 402 1.84 18.24 22.32
CA LEU A 402 1.75 18.63 20.91
C LEU A 402 2.61 19.89 20.61
N ALA A 403 2.68 20.85 21.54
CA ALA A 403 3.57 22.00 21.44
C ALA A 403 5.06 21.64 21.61
N ALA A 404 5.39 20.56 22.33
CA ALA A 404 6.75 20.04 22.42
C ALA A 404 7.19 19.33 21.12
N MET A 405 6.24 18.69 20.42
CA MET A 405 6.44 18.21 19.04
C MET A 405 6.65 19.37 18.06
N ASP A 406 5.92 20.48 18.23
CA ASP A 406 6.15 21.73 17.48
C ASP A 406 7.45 22.46 17.87
N ALA A 407 7.94 22.35 19.10
CA ALA A 407 9.20 23.00 19.52
C ALA A 407 10.46 22.31 18.95
N VAL A 408 10.35 21.03 18.56
CA VAL A 408 11.39 20.30 17.82
C VAL A 408 11.38 20.66 16.32
N SER A 409 10.26 21.18 15.79
CA SER A 409 10.11 21.64 14.39
C SER A 409 11.02 22.81 14.00
N GLY A 410 11.65 23.49 14.97
CA GLY A 410 12.52 24.64 14.74
C GLY A 410 13.96 24.31 14.33
N ARG A 411 14.47 23.10 14.60
CA ARG A 411 15.89 22.75 14.35
C ARG A 411 16.21 22.29 12.93
N PRO A 412 15.33 21.61 12.17
CA PRO A 412 15.62 21.22 10.79
C PRO A 412 15.61 22.42 9.82
N ALA A 413 14.90 23.50 10.17
CA ALA A 413 14.74 24.68 9.34
C ALA A 413 16.04 25.49 9.17
N GLU A 414 16.96 25.45 10.14
CA GLU A 414 18.24 26.16 10.05
C GLU A 414 19.29 25.41 9.20
N ALA A 415 19.23 24.07 9.13
CA ALA A 415 20.11 23.28 8.27
C ALA A 415 19.69 23.31 6.79
N ALA A 416 18.37 23.32 6.51
CA ALA A 416 17.84 23.44 5.16
C ALA A 416 18.07 24.83 4.52
N ALA A 417 18.26 25.87 5.34
CA ALA A 417 18.57 27.23 4.87
C ALA A 417 20.01 27.37 4.32
N ALA A 418 20.88 26.38 4.51
CA ALA A 418 22.27 26.40 4.06
C ALA A 418 22.51 25.87 2.64
N GLY A 419 21.48 25.38 1.93
CA GLY A 419 21.58 25.04 0.51
C GLY A 419 22.43 23.81 0.17
N GLU A 420 22.82 23.01 1.16
CA GLU A 420 23.47 21.72 0.94
C GLU A 420 22.42 20.62 1.09
N VAL A 421 21.94 20.07 -0.02
CA VAL A 421 21.32 18.73 0.01
C VAL A 421 22.41 17.79 0.47
N PRO A 422 22.35 17.20 1.68
CA PRO A 422 23.47 16.43 2.18
C PRO A 422 23.64 15.21 1.29
N GLN A 423 24.83 15.04 0.73
CA GLN A 423 25.21 13.93 -0.14
C GLN A 423 24.80 12.55 0.42
N HIS A 424 24.63 12.45 1.75
CA HIS A 424 24.11 11.25 2.43
C HIS A 424 22.67 10.86 2.07
N TRP A 425 21.80 11.80 1.64
CA TRP A 425 20.40 11.50 1.29
C TRP A 425 20.32 10.82 -0.08
N MET A 426 21.13 11.31 -1.02
CA MET A 426 21.33 10.63 -2.30
C MET A 426 22.08 9.32 -2.12
N GLU A 427 23.08 9.25 -1.22
CA GLU A 427 23.74 7.99 -0.91
C GLU A 427 22.83 6.99 -0.20
N GLN A 428 21.86 7.43 0.63
CA GLN A 428 20.90 6.54 1.27
C GLN A 428 19.92 5.97 0.25
N HIS A 429 19.38 6.80 -0.65
CA HIS A 429 18.54 6.32 -1.75
C HIS A 429 19.31 5.44 -2.75
N MET A 430 20.60 5.71 -2.99
CA MET A 430 21.46 4.86 -3.80
C MET A 430 21.95 3.60 -3.07
N ARG A 431 22.04 3.60 -1.74
CA ARG A 431 22.29 2.42 -0.90
C ARG A 431 21.06 1.52 -0.82
N GLU A 432 19.86 2.10 -0.78
CA GLU A 432 18.57 1.42 -0.91
C GLU A 432 18.45 0.70 -2.27
N VAL A 433 19.03 1.26 -3.33
CA VAL A 433 19.15 0.64 -4.66
C VAL A 433 20.26 -0.43 -4.73
N ALA A 434 21.29 -0.37 -3.89
CA ALA A 434 22.41 -1.30 -3.90
C ALA A 434 22.24 -2.52 -2.98
N ALA A 435 21.28 -2.50 -2.05
CA ALA A 435 21.00 -3.56 -1.08
C ALA A 435 19.91 -4.57 -1.54
N ILE A 436 19.44 -4.45 -2.78
CA ILE A 436 18.67 -5.45 -3.55
C ILE A 436 19.52 -5.84 -4.77
#